data_AF-A0A503E5E8-F1
#
_entry.id   AF-A0A503E5E8-F1
#
_cell.length_a   1.000
_cell.length_b   1.000
_cell.length_c   1.000
_cell.angle_alpha   90.00
_cell.angle_beta   90.00
_cell.angle_gamma   90.00
#
_symmetry.space_group_name_H-M   'P 1'
#
loop_
_entity.id
_entity.type
_entity.pdbx_description
1 polymer ?
#
loop_
_entity_poly.entity_id
_entity_poly.type
_entity_poly.pdbx_seq_one_letter_code
_entity_poly.pdbx_strand_id
1 'polypeptide(L)'
;MTVPSQYANHYIPVKFFLSSYRALSDGRNGIRHLGDQITQATFLLSEWKVIWIGTCALLRTAIDLFQVDAKSCLSPAIRHEISVEWKAIKDNKEDHSIFWEFLRQERDNIIHEYQWRAYETWIKPDGTFRDGGLSLLALAGDDAKLVLLMRGGPFVGRNSLDLLHEGADWVEARIFAAIRRAGFDPEESRGLVHFQSPPTFKGGGSILSGDNA
;
A
#
# COMPACT_ATOMS: atom_id res chain seq x y z
N MET A 1 13.66 27.77 14.27
CA MET A 1 12.80 28.20 13.15
C MET A 1 11.37 28.20 13.63
N THR A 2 10.71 29.35 13.65
CA THR A 2 9.28 29.47 13.96
C THR A 2 8.49 28.92 12.77
N VAL A 3 7.63 27.93 13.02
CA VAL A 3 6.80 27.31 11.98
C VAL A 3 5.74 28.33 11.54
N PRO A 4 5.44 28.48 10.23
CA PRO A 4 4.45 29.44 9.78
C PRO A 4 3.10 29.23 10.47
N SER A 5 2.53 30.29 11.05
CA SER A 5 1.28 30.25 11.84
C SER A 5 0.09 29.67 11.08
N GLN A 6 0.14 29.68 9.74
CA GLN A 6 -0.89 29.15 8.86
C GLN A 6 -1.14 27.65 9.05
N TYR A 7 -0.14 26.89 9.53
CA TYR A 7 -0.26 25.43 9.72
C TYR A 7 -0.63 25.00 11.15
N ALA A 8 -0.70 25.94 12.09
CA ALA A 8 -0.94 25.61 13.51
C ALA A 8 -2.29 24.93 13.76
N ASN A 9 -3.28 25.20 12.91
CA ASN A 9 -4.64 24.66 13.01
C ASN A 9 -4.92 23.51 12.03
N HIS A 10 -3.90 22.94 11.39
CA HIS A 10 -4.07 21.81 10.48
C HIS A 10 -3.85 20.50 11.22
N TYR A 11 -4.83 19.61 11.12
CA TYR A 11 -4.81 18.29 11.73
C TYR A 11 -4.92 17.23 10.65
N ILE A 12 -4.09 16.21 10.73
CA ILE A 12 -4.12 15.06 9.83
C ILE A 12 -4.12 13.77 10.64
N PRO A 13 -4.68 12.67 10.10
CA PRO A 13 -4.59 11.37 10.75
C PRO A 13 -3.15 10.93 11.03
N VAL A 14 -2.92 10.26 12.16
CA VAL A 14 -1.59 9.78 12.60
C VAL A 14 -0.86 9.02 11.50
N LYS A 15 -1.57 8.15 10.77
CA LYS A 15 -0.98 7.36 9.68
C LYS A 15 -0.24 8.21 8.64
N PHE A 16 -0.71 9.41 8.32
CA PHE A 16 -0.10 10.28 7.31
C PHE A 16 1.23 10.92 7.76
N PHE A 17 1.57 10.85 9.04
CA PHE A 17 2.88 11.27 9.52
C PHE A 17 3.99 10.27 9.18
N LEU A 18 3.65 9.01 8.89
CA LEU A 18 4.60 7.97 8.53
C LEU A 18 4.88 7.97 7.03
N SER A 19 6.16 7.94 6.67
CA SER A 19 6.58 7.85 5.26
C SER A 19 6.21 6.50 4.68
N SER A 20 6.28 5.45 5.49
CA SER A 20 5.80 4.10 5.14
C SER A 20 4.35 4.09 4.66
N TYR A 21 3.46 4.79 5.36
CA TYR A 21 2.04 4.87 4.97
C TYR A 21 1.84 5.65 3.67
N ARG A 22 2.63 6.70 3.42
CA ARG A 22 2.56 7.43 2.14
C ARG A 22 2.96 6.54 0.97
N ALA A 23 4.05 5.78 1.11
CA ALA A 23 4.46 4.80 0.11
C ALA A 23 3.41 3.69 -0.11
N LEU A 24 2.74 3.23 0.96
CA LEU A 24 1.59 2.33 0.85
C LEU A 24 0.44 2.97 0.05
N SER A 25 0.11 4.23 0.33
CA SER A 25 -0.95 4.96 -0.38
C SER A 25 -0.64 5.05 -1.89
N ASP A 26 0.61 5.33 -2.24
CA ASP A 26 1.06 5.33 -3.64
C ASP A 26 0.99 3.92 -4.25
N GLY A 27 1.36 2.89 -3.50
CA GLY A 27 1.20 1.49 -3.88
C GLY A 27 -0.26 1.13 -4.18
N ARG A 28 -1.21 1.49 -3.31
CA ARG A 28 -2.65 1.26 -3.54
C ARG A 28 -3.14 1.97 -4.82
N ASN A 29 -2.64 3.16 -5.12
CA ASN A 29 -2.94 3.84 -6.39
C ASN A 29 -2.38 3.07 -7.59
N GLY A 30 -1.17 2.51 -7.48
CA GLY A 30 -0.58 1.64 -8.51
C GLY A 30 -1.43 0.40 -8.79
N ILE A 31 -1.95 -0.25 -7.74
CA ILE A 31 -2.88 -1.39 -7.87
C ILE A 31 -4.14 -0.99 -8.63
N ARG A 32 -4.77 0.14 -8.25
CA ARG A 32 -5.97 0.65 -8.93
C ARG A 32 -5.69 0.92 -10.40
N HIS A 33 -4.59 1.62 -10.70
CA HIS A 33 -4.20 1.90 -12.10
C HIS A 33 -3.98 0.61 -12.90
N LEU A 34 -3.35 -0.40 -12.31
CA LEU A 34 -3.17 -1.69 -12.95
C LEU A 34 -4.51 -2.39 -13.23
N GLY A 35 -5.43 -2.38 -12.26
CA GLY A 35 -6.77 -2.96 -12.44
C GLY A 35 -7.59 -2.24 -13.51
N ASP A 36 -7.55 -0.91 -13.51
CA ASP A 36 -8.20 -0.07 -14.53
C ASP A 36 -7.64 -0.41 -15.92
N GLN A 37 -6.31 -0.54 -16.05
CA GLN A 37 -5.66 -0.90 -17.32
C GLN A 37 -5.99 -2.30 -17.81
N ILE A 38 -6.02 -3.31 -16.93
CA ILE A 38 -6.38 -4.69 -17.31
C ILE A 38 -7.81 -4.74 -17.87
N THR A 39 -8.69 -3.85 -17.41
CA THR A 39 -10.10 -3.78 -17.84
C THR A 39 -10.27 -3.04 -19.17
N GLN A 40 -9.40 -2.08 -19.48
CA GLN A 40 -9.46 -1.26 -20.69
C GLN A 40 -8.66 -1.94 -21.82
N ALA A 41 -9.34 -2.59 -22.75
CA ALA A 41 -8.78 -3.42 -23.84
C ALA A 41 -7.77 -2.75 -24.81
N THR A 42 -7.31 -1.52 -24.55
CA THR A 42 -6.27 -0.77 -25.28
C THR A 42 -4.87 -1.04 -24.72
N PHE A 43 -4.62 -2.28 -24.30
CA PHE A 43 -3.43 -2.67 -23.57
C PHE A 43 -2.21 -2.78 -24.49
N LEU A 44 -1.28 -1.84 -24.40
CA LEU A 44 0.06 -2.02 -24.98
C LEU A 44 0.81 -3.07 -24.15
N LEU A 45 1.30 -4.13 -24.83
CA LEU A 45 1.91 -5.38 -24.35
C LEU A 45 3.06 -5.30 -23.30
N SER A 46 3.37 -4.12 -22.77
CA SER A 46 4.43 -3.93 -21.78
C SER A 46 4.13 -2.91 -20.68
N GLU A 47 3.03 -2.16 -20.76
CA GLU A 47 2.80 -1.04 -19.84
C GLU A 47 2.48 -1.51 -18.41
N TRP A 48 1.72 -2.59 -18.31
CA TRP A 48 1.43 -3.22 -17.01
C TRP A 48 2.68 -3.66 -16.27
N LYS A 49 3.75 -4.08 -16.95
CA LYS A 49 4.99 -4.53 -16.31
C LYS A 49 5.61 -3.40 -15.50
N VAL A 50 5.56 -2.18 -16.03
CA VAL A 50 6.07 -0.95 -15.40
C VAL A 50 5.23 -0.60 -14.17
N ILE A 51 3.90 -0.61 -14.31
CA ILE A 51 3.00 -0.30 -13.20
C ILE A 51 3.10 -1.38 -12.12
N TRP A 52 3.13 -2.64 -12.52
CA TRP A 52 3.22 -3.78 -11.61
C TRP A 52 4.54 -3.78 -10.82
N ILE A 53 5.69 -3.56 -11.48
CA ILE A 53 6.97 -3.49 -10.75
C ILE A 53 7.06 -2.24 -9.88
N GLY A 54 6.55 -1.10 -10.36
CA GLY A 54 6.45 0.13 -9.58
C GLY A 54 5.62 -0.07 -8.33
N THR A 55 4.50 -0.78 -8.45
CA THR A 55 3.63 -1.13 -7.33
C THR A 55 4.32 -2.05 -6.32
N CYS A 56 4.95 -3.14 -6.79
CA CYS A 56 5.74 -4.04 -5.93
C CYS A 56 6.84 -3.26 -5.19
N ALA A 57 7.55 -2.38 -5.89
CA ALA A 57 8.61 -1.57 -5.33
C ALA A 57 8.10 -0.58 -4.28
N LEU A 58 6.95 0.08 -4.50
CA LEU A 58 6.33 0.99 -3.53
C LEU A 58 5.87 0.25 -2.27
N LEU A 59 5.20 -0.90 -2.42
CA LEU A 59 4.75 -1.71 -1.29
C LEU A 59 5.94 -2.26 -0.47
N ARG A 60 7.01 -2.71 -1.13
CA ARG A 60 8.27 -3.06 -0.45
C ARG A 60 8.85 -1.85 0.28
N THR A 61 8.91 -0.71 -0.41
CA THR A 61 9.46 0.55 0.13
C THR A 61 8.72 0.98 1.39
N ALA A 62 7.39 0.81 1.43
CA ALA A 62 6.59 1.10 2.61
C ALA A 62 7.11 0.39 3.86
N ILE A 63 7.51 -0.87 3.75
CA ILE A 63 8.10 -1.64 4.86
C ILE A 63 9.54 -1.24 5.12
N ASP A 64 10.37 -1.10 4.08
CA ASP A 64 11.77 -0.70 4.24
C ASP A 64 11.89 0.68 4.92
N LEU A 65 10.91 1.57 4.72
CA LEU A 65 10.79 2.89 5.35
C LEU A 65 10.49 2.86 6.85
N PHE A 66 10.20 1.70 7.46
CA PHE A 66 10.09 1.59 8.92
C PHE A 66 11.40 2.01 9.60
N GLN A 67 12.54 1.77 8.93
CA GLN A 67 13.86 2.21 9.41
C GLN A 67 14.02 3.73 9.42
N VAL A 68 13.35 4.42 8.50
CA VAL A 68 13.34 5.88 8.41
C VAL A 68 12.35 6.45 9.43
N ASP A 69 11.14 5.90 9.48
CA ASP A 69 10.09 6.32 10.40
C ASP A 69 10.50 6.12 11.86
N ALA A 70 11.25 5.06 12.20
CA ALA A 70 11.82 4.84 13.52
C ALA A 70 12.84 5.91 13.95
N LYS A 71 13.46 6.62 13.00
CA LYS A 71 14.43 7.71 13.25
C LYS A 71 13.84 9.10 13.12
N SER A 72 12.53 9.20 12.82
CA SER A 72 11.84 10.47 12.63
C SER A 72 11.71 11.29 13.93
N CYS A 73 11.10 12.48 13.81
CA CYS A 73 10.77 13.33 14.95
C CYS A 73 9.37 13.03 15.55
N LEU A 74 8.78 11.87 15.23
CA LEU A 74 7.48 11.47 15.77
C LEU A 74 7.56 11.07 17.24
N SER A 75 6.37 10.85 17.83
CA SER A 75 6.23 10.32 19.19
C SER A 75 7.23 9.19 19.46
N PRO A 76 8.02 9.23 20.55
CA PRO A 76 8.96 8.17 20.90
C PRO A 76 8.31 6.77 20.95
N ALA A 77 7.04 6.68 21.36
CA ALA A 77 6.29 5.44 21.39
C ALA A 77 6.07 4.86 19.98
N ILE A 78 5.64 5.69 19.01
CA ILE A 78 5.46 5.25 17.61
C ILE A 78 6.79 4.77 17.03
N ARG A 79 7.87 5.52 17.26
CA ARG A 79 9.20 5.17 16.76
C ARG A 79 9.69 3.83 17.31
N HIS A 80 9.47 3.60 18.61
CA HIS A 80 9.81 2.33 19.24
C HIS A 80 9.04 1.16 18.63
N GLU A 81 7.71 1.27 18.53
CA GLU A 81 6.86 0.18 18.03
C GLU A 81 7.08 -0.13 16.55
N ILE A 82 7.38 0.88 15.72
CA ILE A 82 7.78 0.68 14.33
C ILE A 82 9.12 -0.05 14.25
N SER A 83 10.08 0.31 15.11
CA SER A 83 11.36 -0.39 15.16
C SER A 83 11.21 -1.85 15.61
N VAL A 84 10.31 -2.12 16.55
CA VAL A 84 9.97 -3.47 17.01
C VAL A 84 9.30 -4.27 15.89
N GLU A 85 8.31 -3.69 15.19
CA GLU A 85 7.65 -4.36 14.07
C GLU A 85 8.65 -4.70 12.96
N TRP A 86 9.53 -3.78 12.59
CA TRP A 86 10.58 -4.05 11.60
C TRP A 86 11.51 -5.18 12.04
N LYS A 87 11.87 -5.22 13.32
CA LYS A 87 12.68 -6.30 13.86
C LYS A 87 11.95 -7.64 13.77
N ALA A 88 10.68 -7.69 14.16
CA ALA A 88 9.85 -8.90 14.06
C ALA A 88 9.76 -9.40 12.60
N ILE A 89 9.58 -8.49 11.64
CA ILE A 89 9.51 -8.84 10.22
C ILE A 89 10.80 -9.49 9.71
N LYS A 90 11.96 -9.04 10.21
CA LYS A 90 13.27 -9.61 9.86
C LYS A 90 13.57 -10.92 10.56
N ASP A 91 13.19 -11.04 11.82
CA ASP A 91 13.53 -12.18 12.65
C ASP A 91 12.65 -13.40 12.29
N ASN A 92 11.38 -13.17 11.91
CA ASN A 92 10.40 -14.22 11.57
C ASN A 92 10.04 -14.24 10.08
N LYS A 93 11.03 -14.43 9.20
CA LYS A 93 10.81 -14.31 7.73
C LYS A 93 9.75 -15.27 7.18
N GLU A 94 9.69 -16.47 7.74
CA GLU A 94 8.76 -17.53 7.33
C GLU A 94 7.29 -17.10 7.50
N ASP A 95 6.99 -16.34 8.56
CA ASP A 95 5.65 -15.80 8.84
C ASP A 95 5.29 -14.58 7.98
N HIS A 96 6.23 -14.11 7.16
CA HIS A 96 6.15 -12.88 6.38
C HIS A 96 6.44 -13.10 4.90
N SER A 97 5.95 -14.23 4.36
CA SER A 97 6.14 -14.64 2.97
C SER A 97 5.67 -13.61 1.94
N ILE A 98 4.58 -12.88 2.20
CA ILE A 98 4.11 -11.76 1.34
C ILE A 98 5.21 -10.72 1.13
N PHE A 99 5.98 -10.39 2.16
CA PHE A 99 7.09 -9.45 2.03
C PHE A 99 8.33 -10.10 1.42
N TRP A 100 8.78 -11.24 1.98
CA TRP A 100 10.07 -11.83 1.62
C TRP A 100 10.04 -12.58 0.28
N GLU A 101 9.03 -13.42 0.06
CA GLU A 101 8.94 -14.31 -1.11
C GLU A 101 8.22 -13.68 -2.31
N PHE A 102 7.45 -12.62 -2.07
CA PHE A 102 6.78 -11.85 -3.11
C PHE A 102 7.39 -10.45 -3.29
N LEU A 103 7.04 -9.46 -2.47
CA LEU A 103 7.40 -8.05 -2.74
C LEU A 103 8.91 -7.82 -2.89
N ARG A 104 9.71 -8.41 -2.00
CA ARG A 104 11.17 -8.28 -2.03
C ARG A 104 11.76 -9.05 -3.19
N GLN A 105 11.35 -10.30 -3.36
CA GLN A 105 11.87 -11.20 -4.37
C GLN A 105 11.55 -10.74 -5.79
N GLU A 106 10.35 -10.20 -6.07
CA GLU A 106 10.02 -9.69 -7.41
C GLU A 106 10.93 -8.52 -7.82
N ARG A 107 11.23 -7.60 -6.91
CA ARG A 107 12.22 -6.56 -7.17
C ARG A 107 13.59 -7.19 -7.45
N ASP A 108 14.01 -8.14 -6.62
CA ASP A 108 15.34 -8.75 -6.75
C ASP A 108 15.47 -9.54 -8.07
N ASN A 109 14.42 -10.24 -8.52
CA ASN A 109 14.39 -10.90 -9.84
C ASN A 109 14.55 -9.87 -10.98
N ILE A 110 13.87 -8.72 -10.89
CA ILE A 110 13.95 -7.71 -11.94
C ILE A 110 15.32 -7.06 -12.01
N ILE A 111 15.92 -6.73 -10.87
CA ILE A 111 17.20 -6.03 -10.85
C ILE A 111 18.37 -6.93 -11.22
N HIS A 112 18.36 -8.19 -10.77
CA HIS A 112 19.50 -9.08 -10.99
C HIS A 112 19.35 -9.94 -12.24
N GLU A 113 18.13 -10.28 -12.65
CA GLU A 113 17.89 -11.24 -13.73
C GLU A 113 17.00 -10.68 -14.85
N TYR A 114 16.39 -9.50 -14.65
CA TYR A 114 15.40 -8.92 -15.55
C TYR A 114 14.26 -9.91 -15.91
N GLN A 115 13.80 -10.65 -14.89
CA GLN A 115 12.71 -11.63 -15.01
C GLN A 115 11.51 -11.25 -14.16
N TRP A 116 10.31 -11.46 -14.73
CA TRP A 116 9.03 -11.32 -14.04
C TRP A 116 8.49 -12.69 -13.68
N ARG A 117 7.95 -12.84 -12.46
CA ARG A 117 7.12 -14.01 -12.15
C ARG A 117 5.68 -13.83 -12.59
N ALA A 118 5.18 -12.60 -12.64
CA ALA A 118 3.89 -12.31 -13.22
C ALA A 118 3.94 -12.47 -14.76
N TYR A 119 2.88 -13.02 -15.35
CA TYR A 119 2.72 -13.16 -16.79
C TYR A 119 1.26 -12.98 -17.20
N GLU A 120 1.06 -12.55 -18.45
CA GLU A 120 -0.27 -12.39 -19.05
C GLU A 120 -0.84 -13.74 -19.45
N THR A 121 -2.11 -13.97 -19.11
CA THR A 121 -2.89 -15.09 -19.63
C THR A 121 -4.31 -14.64 -19.94
N TRP A 122 -4.96 -15.32 -20.87
CA TRP A 122 -6.37 -15.11 -21.16
C TRP A 122 -7.19 -16.23 -20.54
N ILE A 123 -8.21 -15.89 -19.78
CA ILE A 123 -9.15 -16.84 -19.17
C ILE A 123 -10.47 -16.72 -19.92
N LYS A 124 -10.92 -17.84 -20.50
CA LYS A 124 -12.24 -17.94 -21.12
C LYS A 124 -13.35 -18.05 -20.07
N PRO A 125 -14.62 -17.79 -20.41
CA PRO A 125 -15.75 -17.99 -19.49
C PRO A 125 -15.89 -19.41 -18.95
N ASP A 126 -15.35 -20.40 -19.67
CA ASP A 126 -15.31 -21.81 -19.28
C ASP A 126 -14.19 -22.16 -18.26
N GLY A 127 -13.38 -21.17 -17.86
CA GLY A 127 -12.28 -21.34 -16.90
C GLY A 127 -10.99 -21.92 -17.52
N THR A 128 -10.95 -22.14 -18.83
CA THR A 128 -9.73 -22.62 -19.50
C THR A 128 -8.77 -21.47 -19.81
N PHE A 129 -7.47 -21.75 -19.66
CA PHE A 129 -6.40 -20.80 -19.97
C PHE A 129 -5.97 -20.93 -21.43
N ARG A 130 -5.80 -19.80 -22.11
CA ARG A 130 -5.01 -19.74 -23.36
C ARG A 130 -3.60 -19.29 -23.01
N ASP A 131 -2.61 -20.13 -23.31
CA ASP A 131 -1.20 -19.75 -23.21
C ASP A 131 -0.93 -18.52 -24.07
N GLY A 132 -0.40 -17.48 -23.42
CA GLY A 132 -0.10 -16.17 -23.98
C GLY A 132 1.07 -16.21 -24.95
N GLY A 133 0.87 -16.82 -26.12
CA GLY A 133 1.67 -16.51 -27.29
C GLY A 133 1.35 -15.08 -27.72
N LEU A 134 2.38 -14.24 -27.88
CA LEU A 134 2.32 -12.89 -28.48
C LEU A 134 1.75 -12.97 -29.91
N SER A 135 0.44 -13.18 -30.04
CA SER A 135 -0.26 -13.04 -31.29
C SER A 135 -1.07 -11.76 -31.20
N LEU A 136 -0.53 -10.71 -31.84
CA LEU A 136 -1.29 -9.54 -32.32
C LEU A 136 -2.60 -9.94 -33.03
N LEU A 137 -2.71 -11.20 -33.48
CA LEU A 137 -3.85 -11.85 -34.12
C LEU A 137 -4.92 -12.41 -33.15
N ALA A 138 -4.68 -12.45 -31.83
CA ALA A 138 -5.62 -12.99 -30.85
C ALA A 138 -6.77 -12.03 -30.48
N LEU A 139 -6.79 -10.82 -31.05
CA LEU A 139 -7.85 -9.82 -30.91
C LEU A 139 -9.18 -10.23 -31.57
N ALA A 140 -9.25 -11.37 -32.24
CA ALA A 140 -10.43 -11.85 -32.94
C ALA A 140 -10.96 -13.16 -32.33
N GLY A 141 -11.74 -13.04 -31.25
CA GLY A 141 -12.70 -14.06 -30.86
C GLY A 141 -12.59 -14.58 -29.42
N ASP A 142 -13.74 -14.57 -28.76
CA ASP A 142 -14.12 -15.01 -27.41
C ASP A 142 -14.02 -13.96 -26.30
N ASP A 143 -15.04 -13.98 -25.44
CA ASP A 143 -15.24 -13.25 -24.17
C ASP A 143 -14.15 -13.53 -23.10
N ALA A 144 -12.92 -13.79 -23.54
CA ALA A 144 -11.79 -14.08 -22.69
C ALA A 144 -11.31 -12.82 -21.99
N LYS A 145 -11.15 -12.90 -20.68
CA LYS A 145 -10.63 -11.80 -19.84
C LYS A 145 -9.13 -11.97 -19.67
N LEU A 146 -8.40 -10.86 -19.83
CA LEU A 146 -6.98 -10.80 -19.49
C LEU A 146 -6.82 -10.89 -17.96
N VAL A 147 -5.93 -11.76 -17.51
CA VAL A 147 -5.55 -11.90 -16.10
C VAL A 147 -4.02 -12.01 -16.02
N LEU A 148 -3.46 -11.49 -14.94
CA LEU A 148 -2.04 -11.65 -14.62
C LEU A 148 -1.87 -12.78 -13.61
N LEU A 149 -1.13 -13.82 -13.95
CA LEU A 149 -0.85 -14.94 -13.03
C LEU A 149 0.62 -15.01 -12.65
N MET A 150 0.90 -15.62 -11.50
CA MET A 150 2.26 -15.88 -11.03
C MET A 150 2.78 -17.23 -11.54
N ARG A 151 3.98 -17.28 -12.11
CA ARG A 151 4.59 -18.50 -12.69
C ARG A 151 5.58 -19.23 -11.78
N GLY A 152 5.91 -18.69 -10.61
CA GLY A 152 6.97 -19.22 -9.76
C GLY A 152 6.82 -18.87 -8.27
N GLY A 153 7.53 -19.61 -7.43
CA GLY A 153 7.54 -19.43 -5.97
C GLY A 153 6.30 -20.03 -5.27
N PRO A 154 6.03 -19.65 -4.01
CA PRO A 154 4.90 -20.18 -3.25
C PRO A 154 3.53 -19.68 -3.74
N PHE A 155 3.52 -18.73 -4.68
CA PHE A 155 2.30 -18.08 -5.18
C PHE A 155 1.93 -18.50 -6.61
N VAL A 156 2.49 -19.59 -7.14
CA VAL A 156 2.21 -20.08 -8.50
C VAL A 156 0.71 -20.22 -8.76
N GLY A 157 0.26 -19.79 -9.94
CA GLY A 157 -1.13 -19.87 -10.39
C GLY A 157 -2.06 -18.84 -9.75
N ARG A 158 -1.60 -18.07 -8.77
CA ARG A 158 -2.40 -17.00 -8.15
C ARG A 158 -2.48 -15.79 -9.08
N ASN A 159 -3.61 -15.09 -9.01
CA ASN A 159 -3.78 -13.80 -9.65
C ASN A 159 -2.85 -12.76 -9.00
N SER A 160 -2.05 -12.11 -9.84
CA SER A 160 -1.03 -11.14 -9.42
C SER A 160 -1.65 -9.86 -8.89
N LEU A 161 -2.83 -9.45 -9.40
CA LEU A 161 -3.54 -8.27 -8.91
C LEU A 161 -4.10 -8.51 -7.50
N ASP A 162 -4.70 -9.68 -7.28
CA ASP A 162 -5.18 -10.09 -5.96
C ASP A 162 -4.03 -10.20 -4.96
N LEU A 163 -2.88 -10.74 -5.39
CA LEU A 163 -1.68 -10.82 -4.58
C LEU A 163 -1.10 -9.44 -4.23
N LEU A 164 -1.21 -8.45 -5.12
CA LEU A 164 -0.86 -7.07 -4.81
C LEU A 164 -1.81 -6.45 -3.79
N HIS A 165 -3.12 -6.71 -3.89
CA HIS A 165 -4.09 -6.30 -2.87
C HIS A 165 -3.76 -6.89 -1.50
N GLU A 166 -3.50 -8.19 -1.44
CA GLU A 166 -3.03 -8.86 -0.22
C GLU A 166 -1.72 -8.26 0.32
N GLY A 167 -0.80 -7.94 -0.58
CA GLY A 167 0.43 -7.22 -0.25
C GLY A 167 0.16 -5.88 0.42
N ALA A 168 -0.71 -5.05 -0.16
CA ALA A 168 -1.08 -3.76 0.39
C ALA A 168 -1.79 -3.88 1.75
N ASP A 169 -2.74 -4.81 1.87
CA ASP A 169 -3.48 -5.03 3.12
C ASP A 169 -2.57 -5.58 4.22
N TRP A 170 -1.62 -6.44 3.86
CA TRP A 170 -0.59 -6.91 4.78
C TRP A 170 0.29 -5.74 5.27
N VAL A 171 0.79 -4.90 4.38
CA VAL A 171 1.60 -3.72 4.72
C VAL A 171 0.82 -2.77 5.65
N GLU A 172 -0.44 -2.48 5.32
CA GLU A 172 -1.31 -1.64 6.14
C GLU A 172 -1.48 -2.21 7.55
N ALA A 173 -1.73 -3.52 7.65
CA ALA A 173 -1.87 -4.18 8.93
C ALA A 173 -0.61 -4.04 9.80
N ARG A 174 0.59 -4.11 9.22
CA ARG A 174 1.85 -3.90 9.95
C ARG A 174 1.98 -2.47 10.48
N ILE A 175 1.69 -1.48 9.63
CA ILE A 175 1.74 -0.06 9.99
C ILE A 175 0.74 0.24 11.10
N PHE A 176 -0.52 -0.19 10.92
CA PHE A 176 -1.59 0.10 11.86
C PHE A 176 -1.41 -0.63 13.19
N ALA A 177 -0.89 -1.86 13.17
CA ALA A 177 -0.56 -2.58 14.40
C ALA A 177 0.49 -1.83 15.23
N ALA A 178 1.55 -1.32 14.59
CA ALA A 178 2.59 -0.55 15.28
C ALA A 178 2.04 0.76 15.87
N ILE A 179 1.20 1.50 15.13
CA ILE A 179 0.54 2.71 15.64
C ILE A 179 -0.34 2.38 16.86
N ARG A 180 -1.14 1.32 16.77
CA ARG A 180 -2.05 0.90 17.85
C ARG A 180 -1.31 0.46 19.10
N ARG A 181 -0.23 -0.32 18.97
CA ARG A 181 0.62 -0.71 20.11
C ARG A 181 1.31 0.49 20.76
N ALA A 182 1.58 1.55 19.99
CA ALA A 182 2.10 2.79 20.53
C ALA A 182 1.06 3.61 21.30
N GLY A 183 -0.21 3.17 21.33
CA GLY A 183 -1.30 3.83 22.04
C GLY A 183 -2.05 4.89 21.23
N PHE A 184 -1.89 4.90 19.91
CA PHE A 184 -2.54 5.84 19.00
C PHE A 184 -3.54 5.11 18.10
N ASP A 185 -4.58 5.81 17.64
CA ASP A 185 -5.45 5.31 16.56
C ASP A 185 -4.90 5.82 15.21
N PRO A 186 -4.65 4.97 14.19
CA PRO A 186 -4.23 5.42 12.86
C PRO A 186 -5.06 6.55 12.26
N GLU A 187 -6.36 6.59 12.56
CA GLU A 187 -7.30 7.59 12.04
C GLU A 187 -7.43 8.84 12.92
N GLU A 188 -6.88 8.83 14.15
CA GLU A 188 -7.02 10.00 15.00
C GLU A 188 -6.24 11.18 14.43
N SER A 189 -6.85 12.35 14.53
CA SER A 189 -6.26 13.59 14.05
C SER A 189 -5.21 14.10 15.04
N ARG A 190 -4.02 14.42 14.55
CA ARG A 190 -2.95 15.09 15.31
C ARG A 190 -2.49 16.34 14.57
N GLY A 191 -2.13 17.38 15.33
CA GLY A 191 -1.68 18.65 14.78
C GLY A 191 -0.37 18.48 14.00
N LEU A 192 -0.29 19.06 12.80
CA LEU A 192 0.84 18.89 11.89
C LEU A 192 2.20 19.29 12.51
N VAL A 193 2.18 20.31 13.38
CA VAL A 193 3.40 20.94 13.91
C VAL A 193 3.87 20.31 15.22
N HIS A 194 2.94 20.02 16.13
CA HIS A 194 3.26 19.61 17.51
C HIS A 194 2.73 18.24 17.88
N PHE A 195 2.09 17.51 16.96
CA PHE A 195 1.49 16.20 17.21
C PHE A 195 0.50 16.18 18.39
N GLN A 196 -0.14 17.32 18.65
CA GLN A 196 -1.11 17.49 19.73
C GLN A 196 -2.51 17.08 19.27
N SER A 197 -3.37 16.67 20.21
CA SER A 197 -4.79 16.46 19.91
C SER A 197 -5.47 17.78 19.52
N PRO A 198 -6.52 17.73 18.68
CA PRO A 198 -7.34 18.90 18.39
C PRO A 198 -7.93 19.47 19.69
N PRO A 199 -8.06 20.80 19.79
CA PRO A 199 -8.74 21.41 20.93
C PRO A 199 -10.18 20.88 20.98
N THR A 200 -10.55 20.24 22.09
CA THR A 200 -11.94 19.87 22.33
C THR A 200 -12.77 21.13 22.47
N PHE A 201 -13.64 21.44 21.51
CA PHE A 201 -14.65 22.49 21.66
C PHE A 201 -15.65 22.06 22.75
N LYS A 202 -15.36 22.41 24.01
CA LYS A 202 -16.36 22.44 25.08
C LYS A 202 -17.06 23.79 25.02
N GLY A 203 -18.12 23.90 24.21
CA GLY A 203 -18.77 25.19 23.98
C GLY A 203 -20.11 25.13 23.26
N GLY A 204 -20.97 24.17 23.62
CA GLY A 204 -22.40 24.20 23.29
C GLY A 204 -23.20 24.80 24.45
N GLY A 205 -22.90 26.04 24.84
CA GLY A 205 -23.75 26.81 25.73
C GLY A 205 -24.99 27.24 24.96
N SER A 206 -26.14 26.72 25.35
CA SER A 206 -27.46 27.14 24.84
C SER A 206 -27.63 28.65 24.98
N ILE A 207 -27.53 29.39 23.86
CA ILE A 207 -27.96 30.79 23.78
C ILE A 207 -29.42 30.79 23.32
N LEU A 208 -30.32 30.26 24.16
CA LEU A 208 -31.77 30.46 24.04
C LEU A 208 -32.40 30.46 25.44
N SER A 209 -32.10 31.50 26.19
CA SER A 209 -32.87 32.03 27.31
C SER A 209 -32.56 33.52 27.27
N GLY A 210 -33.43 34.42 26.83
CA GLY A 210 -34.87 34.47 27.06
C GLY A 210 -35.10 35.75 27.86
N ASP A 211 -34.96 36.91 27.22
CA ASP A 211 -35.32 38.21 27.79
C ASP A 211 -36.26 38.91 26.81
N ASN A 212 -37.55 38.65 26.98
CA ASN A 212 -38.60 39.61 26.64
C ASN A 212 -39.07 40.21 27.97
N ALA A 213 -38.70 41.47 28.18
CA ALA A 213 -39.35 42.38 29.12
C ALA A 213 -39.65 43.69 28.38
#